data_AF-A0A7S2UB68-F1
#
_entry.id   AF-A0A7S2UB68-F1
#
_cell.length_a   1.000
_cell.length_b   1.000
_cell.length_c   1.000
_cell.angle_alpha   90.00
_cell.angle_beta   90.00
_cell.angle_gamma   90.00
#
_symmetry.space_group_name_H-M   'P 1'
#
loop_
_entity.id
_entity.type
_entity.pdbx_description
1 polymer ?
#
loop_
_entity_poly.entity_id
_entity_poly.type
_entity_poly.pdbx_seq_one_letter_code
_entity_poly.pdbx_strand_id
1 'polypeptide(L)'
;MKDCLMVNVARFLAFLLLSIPAYNTSPFVGGFAISSSNVATGHNPLTDGMSHLKHRDRFVALRMLKSNENDNSVEEPSSLSSQRRAFFHRAVGTLVSGSVLSSSPQGAMAAFPDMSTMNGGKADKSKSKTRLGGLPNKIRSIGQVLDELQRDLMQERWDLVEQYPNQLRSYVPVFTTYTDSAFPSDEPTDKGLRVALRYEVGRFFASLERFRQAVARRALSEAYVAYSDMALHFDRYLHVGGLYTYYDDVVTTEVYFKGISESALVYADPIKDAPDVRDLIVLVKGPDKGKTGIVIGIYPDGTNNCAVKLDRSKGMREIKIVPRSWAGKRLGEQDPDDVFLIPRKSK
;
A
#
# COMPACT_ATOMS: atom_id res chain seq x y z
N MET A 1 -2.41 -9.37 -32.82
CA MET A 1 -2.41 -9.38 -31.33
C MET A 1 -1.23 -8.63 -30.70
N LYS A 2 -0.04 -8.58 -31.31
CA LYS A 2 1.11 -7.79 -30.81
C LYS A 2 0.87 -6.27 -30.84
N ASP A 3 0.05 -5.80 -31.77
CA ASP A 3 -0.18 -4.35 -31.96
C ASP A 3 -1.09 -3.72 -30.89
N CYS A 4 -1.95 -4.51 -30.24
CA CYS A 4 -2.84 -4.01 -29.19
C CYS A 4 -2.11 -3.81 -27.85
N LEU A 5 -1.06 -4.60 -27.58
CA LEU A 5 -0.25 -4.49 -26.36
C LEU A 5 0.64 -3.24 -26.39
N MET A 6 1.21 -2.92 -27.56
CA MET A 6 2.05 -1.73 -27.78
C MET A 6 1.27 -0.41 -27.58
N VAL A 7 0.02 -0.35 -28.04
CA VAL A 7 -0.82 0.86 -27.90
C VAL A 7 -1.17 1.15 -26.44
N ASN A 8 -1.40 0.12 -25.62
CA ASN A 8 -1.72 0.30 -24.21
C ASN A 8 -0.50 0.71 -23.37
N VAL A 9 0.70 0.18 -23.69
CA VAL A 9 1.96 0.61 -23.06
C VAL A 9 2.30 2.05 -23.44
N ALA A 10 2.11 2.44 -24.71
CA ALA A 10 2.33 3.81 -25.17
C ALA A 10 1.36 4.81 -24.52
N ARG A 11 0.08 4.45 -24.36
CA ARG A 11 -0.92 5.29 -23.67
C ARG A 11 -0.65 5.42 -22.18
N PHE A 12 -0.18 4.34 -21.53
CA PHE A 12 0.21 4.38 -20.12
C PHE A 12 1.48 5.21 -19.90
N LEU A 13 2.47 5.11 -20.78
CA LEU A 13 3.67 5.97 -20.77
C LEU A 13 3.33 7.43 -21.09
N ALA A 14 2.40 7.70 -22.01
CA ALA A 14 1.92 9.04 -22.29
C ALA A 14 1.16 9.65 -21.10
N PHE A 15 0.38 8.85 -20.37
CA PHE A 15 -0.29 9.29 -19.14
C PHE A 15 0.71 9.61 -18.01
N LEU A 16 1.80 8.83 -17.91
CA LEU A 16 2.91 9.10 -17.00
C LEU A 16 3.71 10.36 -17.38
N LEU A 17 3.85 10.67 -18.68
CA LEU A 17 4.60 11.85 -19.15
C LEU A 17 3.77 13.15 -19.12
N LEU A 18 2.44 13.07 -19.22
CA LEU A 18 1.55 14.23 -19.22
C LEU A 18 1.13 14.71 -17.81
N SER A 19 1.56 14.02 -16.75
CA SER A 19 1.26 14.39 -15.36
C SER A 19 2.32 15.30 -14.72
N ILE A 20 3.16 15.98 -15.52
CA ILE A 20 4.14 16.96 -15.04
C ILE A 20 3.48 18.35 -14.99
N PRO A 21 3.18 18.94 -13.81
CA PRO A 21 2.83 20.35 -13.75
C PRO A 21 4.05 21.19 -14.14
N ALA A 22 3.89 22.01 -15.18
CA ALA A 22 4.88 23.02 -15.54
C ALA A 22 4.89 24.11 -14.46
N TYR A 23 5.85 24.04 -13.53
CA TYR A 23 6.08 25.13 -12.60
C TYR A 23 6.90 26.22 -13.29
N ASN A 24 6.23 27.35 -13.51
CA ASN A 24 6.75 28.59 -14.03
C ASN A 24 7.69 29.21 -12.99
N THR A 25 9.00 29.13 -13.21
CA THR A 25 10.01 29.82 -12.40
C THR A 25 10.12 31.27 -12.87
N SER A 26 9.51 32.20 -12.15
CA SER A 26 9.83 33.63 -12.28
C SER A 26 11.06 33.97 -11.42
N PRO A 27 11.96 34.86 -11.89
CA PRO A 27 13.10 35.30 -11.11
C PRO A 27 12.69 36.43 -10.16
N PHE A 28 12.98 36.26 -8.87
CA PHE A 28 12.81 37.30 -7.86
C PHE A 28 14.10 38.14 -7.81
N VAL A 29 14.06 39.36 -8.33
CA VAL A 29 15.11 40.39 -8.18
C VAL A 29 14.65 41.36 -7.09
N GLY A 30 15.55 41.65 -6.14
CA GLY A 30 15.23 42.37 -4.91
C GLY A 30 15.28 43.90 -4.96
N GLY A 31 14.99 44.46 -3.78
CA GLY A 31 15.45 45.77 -3.31
C GLY A 31 14.49 46.95 -3.53
N PHE A 32 13.94 47.50 -2.44
CA PHE A 32 14.24 48.86 -1.93
C PHE A 32 13.37 49.22 -0.71
N ALA A 33 13.89 50.13 0.10
CA ALA A 33 13.41 50.53 1.42
C ALA A 33 12.60 51.85 1.45
N ILE A 34 12.09 52.17 2.65
CA ILE A 34 11.67 53.48 3.21
C ILE A 34 10.28 54.03 2.80
N SER A 35 9.35 54.16 3.76
CA SER A 35 8.97 55.45 4.37
C SER A 35 7.65 55.37 5.16
N SER A 36 7.66 56.03 6.31
CA SER A 36 6.54 56.30 7.22
C SER A 36 5.53 57.30 6.62
N SER A 37 4.24 57.16 6.94
CA SER A 37 3.37 58.24 7.48
C SER A 37 1.88 57.85 7.58
N ASN A 38 1.35 57.93 8.80
CA ASN A 38 0.11 58.56 9.26
C ASN A 38 -1.26 58.41 8.53
N VAL A 39 -2.25 58.07 9.38
CA VAL A 39 -3.59 58.70 9.54
C VAL A 39 -4.61 58.50 8.41
N ALA A 40 -5.70 57.80 8.70
CA ALA A 40 -7.05 58.37 8.81
C ALA A 40 -8.13 57.28 8.93
N THR A 41 -9.03 57.50 9.88
CA THR A 41 -10.35 56.89 10.05
C THR A 41 -11.22 57.00 8.79
N GLY A 42 -12.00 55.95 8.49
CA GLY A 42 -13.03 56.00 7.47
C GLY A 42 -14.02 54.83 7.59
N HIS A 43 -15.21 55.14 8.11
CA HIS A 43 -16.44 54.37 7.99
C HIS A 43 -16.71 53.89 6.56
N ASN A 44 -17.26 52.68 6.38
CA ASN A 44 -18.50 52.42 5.60
C ASN A 44 -18.89 50.93 5.54
N PRO A 45 -20.12 50.58 5.09
CA PRO A 45 -21.01 49.69 5.84
C PRO A 45 -21.21 48.30 5.22
N LEU A 46 -21.90 47.48 6.02
CA LEU A 46 -22.72 46.33 5.66
C LEU A 46 -23.03 46.20 4.15
N THR A 47 -22.53 45.11 3.56
CA THR A 47 -23.14 44.52 2.36
C THR A 47 -23.60 43.11 2.70
N ASP A 48 -24.91 42.98 2.61
CA ASP A 48 -25.72 41.77 2.64
C ASP A 48 -25.47 40.96 1.36
N GLY A 49 -25.34 39.64 1.48
CA GLY A 49 -24.77 38.79 0.43
C GLY A 49 -25.29 37.36 0.49
N MET A 50 -26.56 37.23 0.10
CA MET A 50 -27.30 36.04 -0.35
C MET A 50 -26.50 34.72 -0.48
N SER A 51 -26.86 33.79 0.39
CA SER A 51 -26.61 32.36 0.24
C SER A 51 -27.69 31.72 -0.63
N HIS A 52 -27.33 31.19 -1.79
CA HIS A 52 -28.08 30.10 -2.44
C HIS A 52 -27.30 29.54 -3.65
N LEU A 53 -26.61 28.42 -3.49
CA LEU A 53 -26.39 27.50 -4.58
C LEU A 53 -26.54 26.05 -4.11
N LYS A 54 -27.49 25.38 -4.76
CA LYS A 54 -28.02 24.06 -4.48
C LYS A 54 -27.07 22.98 -5.01
N HIS A 55 -26.78 22.00 -4.16
CA HIS A 55 -26.21 20.70 -4.53
C HIS A 55 -27.33 19.75 -4.99
N ARG A 56 -27.22 19.25 -6.23
CA ARG A 56 -27.94 18.12 -6.88
C ARG A 56 -27.16 17.84 -8.18
N ASP A 57 -26.85 16.65 -8.67
CA ASP A 57 -27.12 15.25 -8.36
C ASP A 57 -25.97 14.42 -8.99
N ARG A 58 -25.45 13.41 -8.32
CA ARG A 58 -24.63 12.33 -8.94
C ARG A 58 -24.90 11.01 -8.24
N PHE A 59 -25.96 10.31 -8.65
CA PHE A 59 -26.19 8.90 -8.34
C PHE A 59 -27.02 8.26 -9.47
N VAL A 60 -26.34 7.67 -10.46
CA VAL A 60 -26.93 6.66 -11.35
C VAL A 60 -25.81 5.70 -11.75
N ALA A 61 -25.75 4.52 -11.12
CA ALA A 61 -25.25 3.27 -11.69
C ALA A 61 -25.24 2.17 -10.61
N LEU A 62 -26.41 1.60 -10.27
CA LEU A 62 -26.50 0.31 -9.57
C LEU A 62 -27.92 -0.25 -9.66
N ARG A 63 -28.28 -0.68 -10.87
CA ARG A 63 -29.40 -1.60 -11.09
C ARG A 63 -29.15 -2.30 -12.40
N MET A 64 -28.68 -3.54 -12.33
CA MET A 64 -28.90 -4.65 -13.28
C MET A 64 -27.99 -5.78 -12.83
N LEU A 65 -28.61 -6.86 -12.35
CA LEU A 65 -28.31 -8.27 -12.64
C LEU A 65 -28.94 -9.12 -11.53
N LYS A 66 -30.13 -9.64 -11.84
CA LYS A 66 -30.73 -10.78 -11.16
C LYS A 66 -31.06 -11.81 -12.25
N SER A 67 -30.65 -13.05 -11.98
CA SER A 67 -31.10 -14.34 -12.56
C SER A 67 -30.83 -14.64 -14.04
N ASN A 68 -29.99 -15.65 -14.30
CA ASN A 68 -30.49 -16.95 -14.79
C ASN A 68 -29.43 -18.05 -14.58
N GLU A 69 -29.78 -19.05 -13.76
CA GLU A 69 -29.07 -20.33 -13.62
C GLU A 69 -29.46 -21.26 -14.78
N ASN A 70 -28.48 -21.93 -15.37
CA ASN A 70 -28.68 -23.20 -16.03
C ASN A 70 -27.38 -24.00 -15.95
N ASP A 71 -27.48 -25.16 -15.30
CA ASP A 71 -26.43 -26.15 -15.09
C ASP A 71 -26.00 -26.82 -16.40
N ASN A 72 -24.68 -27.01 -16.55
CA ASN A 72 -24.09 -28.18 -17.19
C ASN A 72 -22.62 -28.31 -16.77
N SER A 73 -22.33 -29.38 -16.04
CA SER A 73 -21.02 -29.73 -15.50
C SER A 73 -20.05 -30.17 -16.59
N VAL A 74 -18.94 -29.43 -16.74
CA VAL A 74 -17.76 -29.84 -17.52
C VAL A 74 -16.56 -29.80 -16.57
N GLU A 75 -15.76 -30.87 -16.61
CA GLU A 75 -14.60 -31.12 -15.74
C GLU A 75 -13.60 -29.95 -15.71
N GLU A 76 -13.24 -29.51 -14.51
CA GLU A 76 -12.46 -28.30 -14.24
C GLU A 76 -10.95 -28.62 -14.16
N PRO A 77 -10.08 -27.97 -14.96
CA PRO A 77 -8.65 -27.94 -14.69
C PRO A 77 -8.26 -26.69 -13.87
N SER A 78 -7.42 -26.93 -12.85
CA SER A 78 -6.55 -25.99 -12.10
C SER A 78 -7.09 -25.32 -10.81
N SER A 79 -6.79 -25.98 -9.69
CA SER A 79 -7.13 -25.62 -8.30
C SER A 79 -6.60 -24.26 -7.79
N LEU A 80 -5.65 -23.63 -8.48
CA LEU A 80 -5.05 -22.35 -8.05
C LEU A 80 -5.82 -21.11 -8.55
N SER A 81 -6.41 -21.15 -9.75
CA SER A 81 -7.21 -20.02 -10.24
C SER A 81 -8.56 -19.93 -9.52
N SER A 82 -9.16 -21.08 -9.18
CA SER A 82 -10.45 -21.13 -8.51
C SER A 82 -10.33 -20.67 -7.05
N GLN A 83 -9.22 -20.99 -6.35
CA GLN A 83 -8.89 -20.41 -5.04
C GLN A 83 -8.69 -18.89 -5.08
N ARG A 84 -8.06 -18.36 -6.14
CA ARG A 84 -7.89 -16.90 -6.35
C ARG A 84 -9.19 -16.18 -6.67
N ARG A 85 -10.11 -16.80 -7.42
CA ARG A 85 -11.45 -16.25 -7.69
C ARG A 85 -12.31 -16.23 -6.42
N ALA A 86 -12.29 -17.31 -5.64
CA ALA A 86 -12.98 -17.37 -4.34
C ALA A 86 -12.48 -16.28 -3.37
N PHE A 87 -11.18 -15.95 -3.41
CA PHE A 87 -10.61 -14.83 -2.65
C PHE A 87 -11.23 -13.48 -3.02
N PHE A 88 -11.39 -13.18 -4.31
CA PHE A 88 -11.97 -11.90 -4.74
C PHE A 88 -13.44 -11.75 -4.30
N HIS A 89 -14.23 -12.81 -4.39
CA HIS A 89 -15.61 -12.79 -3.89
C HIS A 89 -15.68 -12.50 -2.38
N ARG A 90 -14.70 -12.96 -1.60
CA ARG A 90 -14.61 -12.67 -0.16
C ARG A 90 -14.10 -11.25 0.12
N ALA A 91 -13.05 -10.78 -0.58
CA ALA A 91 -12.43 -9.48 -0.35
C ALA A 91 -13.29 -8.29 -0.83
N VAL A 92 -13.99 -8.44 -1.96
CA VAL A 92 -14.89 -7.40 -2.48
C VAL A 92 -16.18 -7.31 -1.69
N GLY A 93 -16.66 -8.42 -1.13
CA GLY A 93 -17.80 -8.41 -0.21
C GLY A 93 -17.56 -7.59 1.06
N THR A 94 -16.30 -7.50 1.54
CA THR A 94 -15.95 -6.76 2.76
C THR A 94 -15.81 -5.24 2.54
N LEU A 95 -15.56 -4.77 1.31
CA LEU A 95 -15.38 -3.34 1.02
C LEU A 95 -16.67 -2.59 0.64
N VAL A 96 -17.77 -3.29 0.33
CA VAL A 96 -19.01 -2.66 -0.17
C VAL A 96 -20.20 -2.80 0.79
N SER A 97 -20.08 -3.57 1.88
CA SER A 97 -21.18 -3.73 2.84
C SER A 97 -20.77 -3.37 4.25
N GLY A 98 -21.07 -2.12 4.63
CA GLY A 98 -21.18 -1.73 6.02
C GLY A 98 -22.37 -2.43 6.69
N SER A 99 -22.08 -3.08 7.81
CA SER A 99 -22.99 -3.48 8.91
C SER A 99 -23.82 -4.78 8.79
N VAL A 100 -23.35 -5.76 9.59
CA VAL A 100 -24.04 -6.68 10.53
C VAL A 100 -25.23 -7.53 10.02
N LEU A 101 -25.03 -8.85 9.92
CA LEU A 101 -25.63 -9.86 10.84
C LEU A 101 -25.12 -11.27 10.53
N SER A 102 -24.85 -11.99 11.61
CA SER A 102 -24.38 -13.37 11.70
C SER A 102 -25.39 -14.39 11.16
N SER A 103 -24.90 -15.42 10.48
CA SER A 103 -25.35 -16.80 10.70
C SER A 103 -24.20 -17.76 10.34
N SER A 104 -23.83 -18.61 11.30
CA SER A 104 -22.83 -19.67 11.10
C SER A 104 -23.51 -20.90 10.53
N PRO A 105 -22.91 -21.58 9.53
CA PRO A 105 -23.12 -23.01 9.33
C PRO A 105 -21.91 -23.79 9.88
N GLN A 106 -22.23 -24.74 10.74
CA GLN A 106 -21.36 -25.82 11.19
C GLN A 106 -21.04 -26.77 10.01
N GLY A 107 -19.82 -27.30 10.00
CA GLY A 107 -19.53 -28.64 9.48
C GLY A 107 -18.99 -28.72 8.05
N ALA A 108 -17.66 -28.83 7.92
CA ALA A 108 -16.97 -29.78 7.06
C ALA A 108 -15.45 -29.66 7.28
N MET A 109 -14.87 -30.62 8.02
CA MET A 109 -13.42 -30.78 8.11
C MET A 109 -12.92 -31.40 6.79
N ALA A 110 -12.40 -30.57 5.89
CA ALA A 110 -11.62 -31.04 4.75
C ALA A 110 -10.17 -31.27 5.22
N ALA A 111 -9.75 -32.53 5.21
CA ALA A 111 -8.36 -32.92 5.46
C ALA A 111 -7.45 -32.35 4.37
N PHE A 112 -6.39 -31.65 4.78
CA PHE A 112 -5.34 -31.17 3.89
C PHE A 112 -4.36 -32.32 3.58
N PRO A 113 -3.90 -32.50 2.34
CA PRO A 113 -2.84 -33.44 2.04
C PRO A 113 -1.50 -32.90 2.53
N ASP A 114 -0.84 -33.73 3.34
CA ASP A 114 0.52 -33.55 3.85
C ASP A 114 1.54 -33.62 2.68
N MET A 115 2.20 -32.50 2.38
CA MET A 115 3.27 -32.41 1.37
C MET A 115 4.65 -32.67 1.98
N SER A 116 4.82 -33.79 2.68
CA SER A 116 6.10 -34.18 3.26
C SER A 116 6.57 -35.57 2.82
N THR A 117 6.48 -35.93 1.53
CA THR A 117 7.19 -37.11 1.04
C THR A 117 7.47 -37.06 -0.45
N MET A 118 8.68 -36.65 -0.85
CA MET A 118 9.37 -37.21 -2.02
C MET A 118 10.88 -37.08 -1.84
N ASN A 119 11.48 -38.21 -1.45
CA ASN A 119 12.91 -38.47 -1.40
C ASN A 119 13.22 -39.62 -2.38
N GLY A 120 14.33 -39.53 -3.11
CA GLY A 120 14.96 -40.68 -3.78
C GLY A 120 14.97 -40.68 -5.32
N GLY A 121 15.77 -39.80 -5.94
CA GLY A 121 16.09 -39.87 -7.36
C GLY A 121 17.55 -39.47 -7.63
N LYS A 122 18.31 -40.37 -8.26
CA LYS A 122 19.76 -40.35 -8.41
C LYS A 122 20.31 -39.11 -9.15
N ALA A 123 21.51 -38.74 -8.73
CA ALA A 123 22.25 -37.54 -9.11
C ALA A 123 22.80 -37.60 -10.54
N ASP A 124 22.26 -36.76 -11.42
CA ASP A 124 22.97 -36.26 -12.60
C ASP A 124 23.55 -34.87 -12.30
N LYS A 125 24.88 -34.78 -12.33
CA LYS A 125 25.67 -33.59 -12.02
C LYS A 125 25.66 -32.61 -13.21
N SER A 126 24.55 -31.92 -13.40
CA SER A 126 24.49 -30.65 -14.14
C SER A 126 23.93 -29.59 -13.19
N LYS A 127 24.81 -28.96 -12.41
CA LYS A 127 24.47 -27.84 -11.53
C LYS A 127 24.20 -26.60 -12.38
N SER A 128 23.14 -26.61 -13.19
CA SER A 128 22.54 -25.37 -13.63
C SER A 128 22.02 -24.70 -12.35
N LYS A 129 22.68 -23.62 -11.92
CA LYS A 129 22.17 -22.74 -10.87
C LYS A 129 20.73 -22.42 -11.24
N THR A 130 19.77 -23.04 -10.57
CA THR A 130 18.34 -22.88 -10.80
C THR A 130 18.06 -21.39 -10.77
N ARG A 131 17.92 -20.84 -11.97
CA ARG A 131 17.87 -19.40 -12.18
C ARG A 131 16.63 -18.91 -11.45
N LEU A 132 16.87 -17.93 -10.58
CA LEU A 132 15.95 -16.90 -10.08
C LEU A 132 14.48 -17.29 -10.13
N GLY A 133 13.89 -17.47 -8.94
CA GLY A 133 12.47 -17.74 -8.75
C GLY A 133 11.57 -16.94 -9.70
N GLY A 134 10.48 -17.57 -10.13
CA GLY A 134 9.56 -17.02 -11.13
C GLY A 134 9.06 -15.61 -10.82
N LEU A 135 8.28 -15.03 -11.74
CA LEU A 135 7.72 -13.67 -11.61
C LEU A 135 7.20 -13.32 -10.20
N PRO A 136 6.45 -14.19 -9.48
CA PRO A 136 6.06 -13.92 -8.09
C PRO A 136 7.22 -13.56 -7.16
N ASN A 137 8.34 -14.27 -7.24
CA ASN A 137 9.50 -14.05 -6.37
C ASN A 137 10.22 -12.75 -6.75
N LYS A 138 10.25 -12.39 -8.04
CA LYS A 138 10.75 -11.09 -8.48
C LYS A 138 9.89 -9.92 -8.00
N ILE A 139 8.57 -10.10 -7.96
CA ILE A 139 7.69 -9.10 -7.36
C ILE A 139 7.96 -8.99 -5.86
N ARG A 140 8.03 -10.12 -5.13
CA ARG A 140 8.32 -10.10 -3.68
C ARG A 140 9.68 -9.49 -3.34
N SER A 141 10.70 -9.66 -4.20
CA SER A 141 12.01 -9.03 -3.96
C SER A 141 11.98 -7.50 -4.00
N ILE A 142 10.95 -6.89 -4.61
CA ILE A 142 10.75 -5.43 -4.53
C ILE A 142 10.54 -5.01 -3.08
N GLY A 143 9.91 -5.85 -2.25
CA GLY A 143 9.77 -5.59 -0.81
C GLY A 143 11.12 -5.43 -0.11
N GLN A 144 12.12 -6.23 -0.47
CA GLN A 144 13.48 -6.10 0.07
C GLN A 144 14.12 -4.76 -0.35
N VAL A 145 13.91 -4.34 -1.59
CA VAL A 145 14.40 -3.03 -2.07
C VAL A 145 13.71 -1.89 -1.32
N LEU A 146 12.41 -2.00 -1.01
CA LEU A 146 11.68 -1.02 -0.22
C LEU A 146 12.10 -1.02 1.26
N ASP A 147 12.51 -2.17 1.81
CA ASP A 147 13.09 -2.27 3.15
C ASP A 147 14.47 -1.58 3.20
N GLU A 148 15.35 -1.85 2.24
CA GLU A 148 16.65 -1.16 2.13
C GLU A 148 16.49 0.35 1.95
N LEU A 149 15.55 0.78 1.10
CA LEU A 149 15.19 2.18 0.91
C LEU A 149 14.72 2.84 2.20
N GLN A 150 13.85 2.17 2.98
CA GLN A 150 13.38 2.69 4.26
C GLN A 150 14.55 2.94 5.21
N ARG A 151 15.43 1.96 5.37
CA ARG A 151 16.60 2.07 6.24
C ARG A 151 17.46 3.27 5.84
N ASP A 152 17.79 3.38 4.55
CA ASP A 152 18.68 4.42 4.06
C ASP A 152 18.03 5.81 4.12
N LEU A 153 16.72 5.91 3.89
CA LEU A 153 15.93 7.14 4.05
C LEU A 153 15.86 7.58 5.51
N MET A 154 15.61 6.64 6.43
CA MET A 154 15.56 6.91 7.87
C MET A 154 16.94 7.24 8.45
N GLN A 155 18.02 6.90 7.75
CA GLN A 155 19.40 7.31 8.10
C GLN A 155 19.86 8.54 7.31
N GLU A 156 18.98 9.15 6.51
CA GLU A 156 19.25 10.35 5.69
C GLU A 156 20.46 10.19 4.77
N ARG A 157 20.66 8.98 4.27
CA ARG A 157 21.73 8.64 3.33
C ARG A 157 21.34 8.99 1.90
N TRP A 158 21.32 10.29 1.61
CA TRP A 158 20.89 10.83 0.31
C TRP A 158 21.72 10.29 -0.87
N ASP A 159 22.99 9.93 -0.65
CA ASP A 159 23.89 9.30 -1.63
C ASP A 159 23.35 7.97 -2.17
N LEU A 160 22.71 7.17 -1.32
CA LEU A 160 22.02 5.95 -1.73
C LEU A 160 20.58 6.24 -2.12
N VAL A 161 19.93 7.08 -1.30
CA VAL A 161 18.74 7.89 -1.57
C VAL A 161 18.30 7.91 -3.03
N GLU A 162 19.13 8.65 -3.77
CA GLU A 162 18.95 9.10 -5.14
C GLU A 162 18.97 7.97 -6.19
N GLN A 163 19.49 6.78 -5.85
CA GLN A 163 19.65 5.67 -6.80
C GLN A 163 18.38 4.80 -6.90
N TYR A 164 17.61 4.71 -5.81
CA TYR A 164 16.44 3.84 -5.71
C TYR A 164 15.35 4.12 -6.76
N PRO A 165 15.03 5.38 -7.13
CA PRO A 165 14.03 5.65 -8.17
C PRO A 165 14.31 4.95 -9.50
N ASN A 166 15.56 4.95 -9.96
CA ASN A 166 15.95 4.29 -11.21
C ASN A 166 15.89 2.76 -11.08
N GLN A 167 16.34 2.22 -9.95
CA GLN A 167 16.25 0.79 -9.66
C GLN A 167 14.79 0.32 -9.64
N LEU A 168 13.90 1.02 -8.93
CA LEU A 168 12.49 0.67 -8.82
C LEU A 168 11.76 0.81 -10.16
N ARG A 169 12.11 1.80 -10.98
CA ARG A 169 11.55 1.96 -12.34
C ARG A 169 11.85 0.77 -13.25
N SER A 170 12.96 0.06 -13.03
CA SER A 170 13.29 -1.15 -13.81
C SER A 170 12.29 -2.31 -13.61
N TYR A 171 11.46 -2.28 -12.57
CA TYR A 171 10.45 -3.31 -12.29
C TYR A 171 9.12 -3.12 -13.03
N VAL A 172 8.91 -2.02 -13.77
CA VAL A 172 7.68 -1.80 -14.55
C VAL A 172 7.34 -3.00 -15.45
N PRO A 173 8.26 -3.57 -16.25
CA PRO A 173 7.96 -4.74 -17.07
C PRO A 173 7.59 -5.97 -16.23
N VAL A 174 8.18 -6.13 -15.04
CA VAL A 174 7.91 -7.26 -14.14
C VAL A 174 6.47 -7.21 -13.63
N PHE A 175 5.99 -6.03 -13.20
CA PHE A 175 4.59 -5.83 -12.80
C PHE A 175 3.62 -6.14 -13.94
N THR A 176 3.89 -5.63 -15.14
CA THR A 176 3.04 -5.85 -16.32
C THR A 176 2.98 -7.33 -16.66
N THR A 177 4.13 -8.00 -16.81
CA THR A 177 4.18 -9.43 -17.16
C THR A 177 3.53 -10.29 -16.09
N TYR A 178 3.76 -10.01 -14.79
CA TYR A 178 3.07 -10.75 -13.72
C TYR A 178 1.55 -10.59 -13.83
N THR A 179 1.06 -9.35 -13.94
CA THR A 179 -0.39 -9.05 -14.00
C THR A 179 -1.07 -9.76 -15.17
N ASP A 180 -0.44 -9.76 -16.35
CA ASP A 180 -0.99 -10.41 -17.54
C ASP A 180 -0.93 -11.93 -17.44
N SER A 181 0.14 -12.49 -16.88
CA SER A 181 0.30 -13.94 -16.71
C SER A 181 -0.54 -14.54 -15.58
N ALA A 182 -0.79 -13.78 -14.52
CA ALA A 182 -1.53 -14.25 -13.35
C ALA A 182 -3.04 -14.34 -13.60
N PHE A 183 -3.54 -13.57 -14.57
CA PHE A 183 -4.95 -13.50 -14.95
C PHE A 183 -5.04 -13.48 -16.48
N PRO A 184 -4.82 -14.61 -17.17
CA PRO A 184 -4.74 -14.63 -18.63
C PRO A 184 -6.10 -14.64 -19.32
N SER A 185 -7.20 -14.94 -18.62
CA SER A 185 -8.50 -15.13 -19.26
C SER A 185 -9.19 -13.81 -19.60
N ASP A 186 -10.15 -13.88 -20.52
CA ASP A 186 -11.02 -12.76 -20.89
C ASP A 186 -12.30 -12.67 -20.06
N GLU A 187 -12.40 -13.48 -19.01
CA GLU A 187 -13.52 -13.41 -18.09
C GLU A 187 -13.63 -12.03 -17.43
N PRO A 188 -14.84 -11.55 -17.14
CA PRO A 188 -15.05 -10.26 -16.49
C PRO A 188 -14.28 -10.11 -15.18
N THR A 189 -14.17 -11.18 -14.38
CA THR A 189 -13.44 -11.21 -13.10
C THR A 189 -11.95 -10.96 -13.30
N ASP A 190 -11.31 -11.71 -14.20
CA ASP A 190 -9.88 -11.54 -14.52
C ASP A 190 -9.59 -10.16 -15.11
N LYS A 191 -10.48 -9.65 -15.97
CA LYS A 191 -10.40 -8.26 -16.48
C LYS A 191 -10.43 -7.24 -15.35
N GLY A 192 -11.37 -7.39 -14.40
CA GLY A 192 -11.47 -6.53 -13.22
C GLY A 192 -10.20 -6.55 -12.37
N LEU A 193 -9.65 -7.74 -12.12
CA LEU A 193 -8.42 -7.93 -11.36
C LEU A 193 -7.20 -7.30 -12.04
N ARG A 194 -7.05 -7.46 -13.36
CA ARG A 194 -5.97 -6.79 -14.11
C ARG A 194 -6.07 -5.27 -14.02
N VAL A 195 -7.28 -4.71 -14.07
CA VAL A 195 -7.50 -3.27 -13.92
C VAL A 195 -7.12 -2.80 -12.51
N ALA A 196 -7.58 -3.51 -11.47
CA ALA A 196 -7.24 -3.18 -10.08
C ALA A 196 -5.72 -3.23 -9.83
N LEU A 197 -5.03 -4.28 -10.32
CA LEU A 197 -3.58 -4.40 -10.19
C LEU A 197 -2.83 -3.29 -10.92
N ARG A 198 -3.24 -2.95 -12.14
CA ARG A 198 -2.62 -1.83 -12.89
C ARG A 198 -2.88 -0.49 -12.22
N TYR A 199 -4.02 -0.32 -11.56
CA TYR A 199 -4.31 0.87 -10.77
C TYR A 199 -3.31 1.01 -9.61
N GLU A 200 -3.08 -0.03 -8.82
CA GLU A 200 -2.09 -0.02 -7.73
C GLU A 200 -0.66 0.21 -8.25
N VAL A 201 -0.29 -0.40 -9.39
CA VAL A 201 1.01 -0.14 -10.05
C VAL A 201 1.15 1.32 -10.47
N GLY A 202 0.11 1.90 -11.07
CA GLY A 202 0.11 3.32 -11.47
C GLY A 202 0.28 4.24 -10.26
N ARG A 203 -0.42 3.96 -9.16
CA ARG A 203 -0.30 4.70 -7.90
C ARG A 203 1.08 4.56 -7.27
N PHE A 204 1.66 3.36 -7.26
CA PHE A 204 3.03 3.12 -6.81
C PHE A 204 4.04 4.00 -7.57
N PHE A 205 3.99 4.00 -8.91
CA PHE A 205 4.95 4.76 -9.73
C PHE A 205 4.69 6.27 -9.71
N ALA A 206 3.44 6.72 -9.53
CA ALA A 206 3.15 8.12 -9.27
C ALA A 206 3.79 8.59 -7.93
N SER A 207 3.73 7.76 -6.89
CA SER A 207 4.42 8.03 -5.63
C SER A 207 5.94 7.96 -5.76
N LEU A 208 6.48 7.07 -6.60
CA LEU A 208 7.91 7.02 -6.91
C LEU A 208 8.42 8.31 -7.55
N GLU A 209 7.63 8.91 -8.43
CA GLU A 209 7.99 10.19 -9.06
C GLU A 209 7.96 11.34 -8.03
N ARG A 210 6.94 11.38 -7.17
CA ARG A 210 6.90 12.32 -6.02
C ARG A 210 8.10 12.13 -5.09
N PHE A 211 8.45 10.88 -4.80
CA PHE A 211 9.61 10.54 -3.99
C PHE A 211 10.91 11.05 -4.61
N ARG A 212 11.12 10.83 -5.92
CA ARG A 212 12.27 11.34 -6.66
C ARG A 212 12.40 12.86 -6.55
N GLN A 213 11.29 13.59 -6.68
CA GLN A 213 11.28 15.05 -6.55
C GLN A 213 11.60 15.51 -5.12
N ALA A 214 11.03 14.85 -4.10
CA ALA A 214 11.32 15.13 -2.70
C ALA A 214 12.80 14.88 -2.36
N VAL A 215 13.37 13.76 -2.83
CA VAL A 215 14.78 13.41 -2.66
C VAL A 215 15.71 14.43 -3.32
N ALA A 216 15.41 14.85 -4.55
CA ALA A 216 16.20 15.86 -5.27
C ALA A 216 16.28 17.20 -4.52
N ARG A 217 15.22 17.56 -3.79
CA ARG A 217 15.16 18.75 -2.93
C ARG A 217 15.60 18.49 -1.49
N ARG A 218 15.92 17.24 -1.14
CA ARG A 218 16.18 16.76 0.22
C ARG A 218 15.07 17.11 1.22
N ALA A 219 13.83 17.11 0.75
CA ALA A 219 12.64 17.36 1.56
C ALA A 219 12.24 16.08 2.31
N LEU A 220 12.80 15.88 3.51
CA LEU A 220 12.67 14.62 4.27
C LEU A 220 11.22 14.24 4.59
N SER A 221 10.40 15.21 5.03
CA SER A 221 8.98 14.97 5.34
C SER A 221 8.18 14.52 4.11
N GLU A 222 8.38 15.18 2.96
CA GLU A 222 7.76 14.80 1.70
C GLU A 222 8.24 13.42 1.22
N ALA A 223 9.53 13.12 1.40
CA ALA A 223 10.10 11.84 1.05
C ALA A 223 9.48 10.69 1.89
N TYR A 224 9.22 10.90 3.18
CA TYR A 224 8.51 9.92 4.00
C TYR A 224 7.09 9.65 3.56
N VAL A 225 6.33 10.70 3.23
CA VAL A 225 4.96 10.54 2.73
C VAL A 225 4.96 9.81 1.40
N ALA A 226 5.84 10.19 0.47
CA ALA A 226 5.93 9.54 -0.83
C ALA A 226 6.39 8.07 -0.71
N TYR A 227 7.35 7.77 0.18
CA TYR A 227 7.77 6.40 0.50
C TYR A 227 6.60 5.58 1.08
N SER A 228 5.84 6.17 2.01
CA SER A 228 4.68 5.53 2.63
C SER A 228 3.61 5.16 1.61
N ASP A 229 3.32 6.07 0.68
CA ASP A 229 2.39 5.80 -0.41
C ASP A 229 2.90 4.69 -1.33
N MET A 230 4.20 4.66 -1.65
CA MET A 230 4.79 3.56 -2.41
C MET A 230 4.63 2.22 -1.67
N ALA A 231 5.02 2.15 -0.40
CA ALA A 231 4.93 0.94 0.40
C ALA A 231 3.48 0.43 0.50
N LEU A 232 2.52 1.34 0.73
CA LEU A 232 1.09 1.02 0.80
C LEU A 232 0.55 0.46 -0.52
N HIS A 233 0.83 1.10 -1.65
CA HIS A 233 0.33 0.64 -2.95
C HIS A 233 0.99 -0.68 -3.38
N PHE A 234 2.25 -0.90 -3.00
CA PHE A 234 2.90 -2.20 -3.19
C PHE A 234 2.26 -3.30 -2.33
N ASP A 235 1.99 -3.03 -1.05
CA ASP A 235 1.29 -3.94 -0.14
C ASP A 235 -0.09 -4.36 -0.68
N ARG A 236 -0.88 -3.38 -1.13
CA ARG A 236 -2.18 -3.64 -1.77
C ARG A 236 -2.05 -4.46 -3.05
N TYR A 237 -1.05 -4.17 -3.88
CA TYR A 237 -0.76 -4.97 -5.07
C TYR A 237 -0.49 -6.43 -4.73
N LEU A 238 0.32 -6.68 -3.68
CA LEU A 238 0.62 -8.03 -3.22
C LEU A 238 -0.64 -8.77 -2.73
N HIS A 239 -1.53 -8.07 -2.02
CA HIS A 239 -2.83 -8.63 -1.58
C HIS A 239 -3.72 -9.00 -2.78
N VAL A 240 -3.99 -8.04 -3.66
CA VAL A 240 -4.87 -8.25 -4.83
C VAL A 240 -4.27 -9.29 -5.78
N GLY A 241 -2.94 -9.34 -5.88
CA GLY A 241 -2.22 -10.26 -6.75
C GLY A 241 -2.12 -11.68 -6.22
N GLY A 242 -2.65 -11.96 -5.02
CA GLY A 242 -2.55 -13.28 -4.37
C GLY A 242 -1.09 -13.67 -4.10
N LEU A 243 -0.25 -12.70 -3.74
CA LEU A 243 1.18 -12.90 -3.50
C LEU A 243 1.54 -13.07 -2.03
N TYR A 244 0.58 -12.83 -1.12
CA TYR A 244 0.68 -13.23 0.28
C TYR A 244 0.70 -14.75 0.39
N THR A 245 1.63 -15.26 1.20
CA THR A 245 1.80 -16.70 1.41
C THR A 245 0.84 -17.25 2.47
N TYR A 246 0.15 -16.39 3.20
CA TYR A 246 -0.80 -16.76 4.23
C TYR A 246 -2.05 -15.88 4.13
N TYR A 247 -3.17 -16.44 4.59
CA TYR A 247 -4.39 -15.70 4.86
C TYR A 247 -4.43 -15.42 6.37
N ASP A 248 -4.67 -14.17 6.77
CA ASP A 248 -5.06 -13.87 8.13
C ASP A 248 -6.57 -14.13 8.24
N ASP A 249 -6.93 -15.25 8.87
CA ASP A 249 -8.30 -15.62 9.16
C ASP A 249 -8.89 -14.77 10.30
N VAL A 250 -8.03 -14.12 11.08
CA VAL A 250 -8.40 -13.21 12.15
C VAL A 250 -8.59 -11.81 11.57
N VAL A 251 -9.85 -11.42 11.36
CA VAL A 251 -10.21 -10.07 10.87
C VAL A 251 -9.94 -8.99 11.91
N THR A 252 -10.02 -9.33 13.21
CA THR A 252 -9.79 -8.39 14.31
C THR A 252 -9.12 -9.06 15.50
N THR A 253 -8.06 -8.45 16.00
CA THR A 253 -7.40 -8.84 17.24
C THR A 253 -8.03 -8.21 18.48
N GLU A 254 -8.93 -7.22 18.34
CA GLU A 254 -9.57 -6.54 19.48
C GLU A 254 -10.29 -7.50 20.42
N VAL A 255 -10.85 -8.59 19.87
CA VAL A 255 -11.57 -9.61 20.64
C VAL A 255 -10.67 -10.25 21.70
N TYR A 256 -9.38 -10.43 21.41
CA TYR A 256 -8.41 -10.99 22.35
C TYR A 256 -8.02 -10.00 23.46
N PHE A 257 -8.26 -8.70 23.27
CA PHE A 257 -8.00 -7.66 24.26
C PHE A 257 -9.24 -7.32 25.10
N LYS A 258 -10.38 -7.99 24.87
CA LYS A 258 -11.59 -7.76 25.66
C LYS A 258 -11.37 -8.23 27.11
N GLY A 259 -11.41 -7.29 28.05
CA GLY A 259 -11.20 -7.56 29.48
C GLY A 259 -9.74 -7.52 29.93
N ILE A 260 -8.79 -7.32 29.01
CA ILE A 260 -7.40 -7.01 29.36
C ILE A 260 -7.34 -5.52 29.71
N SER A 261 -6.70 -5.18 30.84
CA SER A 261 -6.47 -3.78 31.21
C SER A 261 -5.62 -3.08 30.15
N GLU A 262 -5.97 -1.84 29.80
CA GLU A 262 -5.15 -1.01 28.89
C GLU A 262 -3.72 -0.83 29.39
N SER A 263 -3.50 -0.93 30.71
CA SER A 263 -2.18 -0.89 31.33
C SER A 263 -1.30 -2.11 31.02
N ALA A 264 -1.84 -3.17 30.42
CA ALA A 264 -1.06 -4.33 29.99
C ALA A 264 -0.22 -4.04 28.75
N LEU A 265 -0.63 -3.04 27.95
CA LEU A 265 0.15 -2.56 26.81
C LEU A 265 1.04 -1.40 27.30
N VAL A 266 2.35 -1.53 27.16
CA VAL A 266 3.31 -0.53 27.64
C VAL A 266 3.60 0.48 26.53
N TYR A 267 2.90 1.61 26.54
CA TYR A 267 3.01 2.67 25.53
C TYR A 267 2.81 4.07 26.11
N ALA A 268 3.31 5.10 25.42
CA ALA A 268 3.06 6.50 25.74
C ALA A 268 1.69 6.93 25.20
N ASP A 269 0.93 7.68 26.00
CA ASP A 269 -0.40 8.18 25.63
C ASP A 269 -0.35 8.92 24.27
N PRO A 270 -1.00 8.39 23.20
CA PRO A 270 -0.92 8.95 21.85
C PRO A 270 -1.42 10.39 21.73
N ILE A 271 -2.21 10.87 22.70
CA ILE A 271 -2.72 12.25 22.71
C ILE A 271 -1.66 13.21 23.25
N LYS A 272 -0.89 12.77 24.26
CA LYS A 272 0.13 13.59 24.92
C LYS A 272 1.48 13.51 24.24
N ASP A 273 1.85 12.32 23.77
CA ASP A 273 3.09 12.02 23.06
C ASP A 273 2.77 11.22 21.80
N ALA A 274 2.28 11.93 20.79
CA ALA A 274 1.92 11.32 19.51
C ALA A 274 3.19 10.81 18.80
N PRO A 275 3.16 9.62 18.18
CA PRO A 275 4.34 9.06 17.54
C PRO A 275 4.73 9.87 16.30
N ASP A 276 6.02 10.04 16.10
CA ASP A 276 6.64 10.63 14.91
C ASP A 276 7.16 9.54 13.97
N VAL A 277 7.58 9.93 12.77
CA VAL A 277 8.19 8.99 11.82
C VAL A 277 9.46 8.40 12.43
N ARG A 278 9.68 7.09 12.25
CA ARG A 278 10.73 6.25 12.87
C ARG A 278 10.38 5.69 14.24
N ASP A 279 9.34 6.19 14.91
CA ASP A 279 8.95 5.64 16.21
C ASP A 279 8.37 4.24 16.06
N LEU A 280 8.79 3.36 16.97
CA LEU A 280 8.20 2.05 17.18
C LEU A 280 6.87 2.23 17.92
N ILE A 281 5.84 1.57 17.43
CA ILE A 281 4.46 1.75 17.90
C ILE A 281 3.78 0.43 18.20
N VAL A 282 2.75 0.52 19.03
CA VAL A 282 1.72 -0.49 19.23
C VAL A 282 0.37 0.14 18.89
N LEU A 283 -0.47 -0.57 18.16
CA LEU A 283 -1.82 -0.11 17.90
C LEU A 283 -2.67 -0.31 19.15
N VAL A 284 -3.19 0.78 19.70
CA VAL A 284 -3.95 0.76 20.96
C VAL A 284 -5.46 0.64 20.73
N LYS A 285 -5.91 0.83 19.49
CA LYS A 285 -7.31 0.80 19.05
C LYS A 285 -7.41 0.24 17.64
N GLY A 286 -8.61 -0.18 17.25
CA GLY A 286 -8.92 -0.64 15.90
C GLY A 286 -8.67 -2.14 15.74
N PRO A 287 -9.03 -2.71 14.57
CA PRO A 287 -9.02 -4.16 14.34
C PRO A 287 -7.65 -4.80 14.52
N ASP A 288 -6.58 -4.03 14.46
CA ASP A 288 -5.20 -4.49 14.63
C ASP A 288 -4.65 -4.16 16.03
N LYS A 289 -5.50 -3.94 17.04
CA LYS A 289 -5.09 -3.65 18.43
C LYS A 289 -4.08 -4.68 18.93
N GLY A 290 -3.02 -4.20 19.56
CA GLY A 290 -1.91 -4.98 20.10
C GLY A 290 -0.82 -5.33 19.08
N LYS A 291 -1.06 -5.16 17.77
CA LYS A 291 0.00 -5.34 16.77
C LYS A 291 1.04 -4.22 16.90
N THR A 292 2.30 -4.58 16.73
CA THR A 292 3.45 -3.67 16.80
C THR A 292 3.96 -3.34 15.40
N GLY A 293 4.72 -2.25 15.29
CA GLY A 293 5.33 -1.83 14.03
C GLY A 293 6.09 -0.52 14.16
N ILE A 294 6.25 0.18 13.03
CA ILE A 294 6.93 1.48 12.93
C ILE A 294 6.11 2.48 12.13
N VAL A 295 6.14 3.75 12.52
CA VAL A 295 5.57 4.84 11.70
C VAL A 295 6.51 5.16 10.56
N ILE A 296 6.03 5.03 9.32
CA ILE A 296 6.81 5.29 8.10
C ILE A 296 6.45 6.62 7.43
N GLY A 297 5.32 7.23 7.81
CA GLY A 297 4.92 8.55 7.32
C GLY A 297 3.70 9.11 8.05
N ILE A 298 3.57 10.44 8.05
CA ILE A 298 2.44 11.18 8.63
C ILE A 298 1.86 12.08 7.53
N TYR A 299 0.56 11.97 7.28
CA TYR A 299 -0.09 12.70 6.20
C TYR A 299 -0.39 14.15 6.62
N PRO A 300 0.06 15.17 5.86
CA PRO A 300 -0.12 16.57 6.19
C PRO A 300 -1.50 17.13 5.76
N ASP A 301 -2.43 16.27 5.35
CA ASP A 301 -3.73 16.65 4.76
C ASP A 301 -4.81 17.04 5.78
N GLY A 302 -4.43 17.19 7.05
CA GLY A 302 -5.35 17.52 8.15
C GLY A 302 -6.18 16.33 8.64
N THR A 303 -6.10 15.15 8.01
CA THR A 303 -6.82 13.95 8.47
C THR A 303 -6.24 13.38 9.77
N ASN A 304 -5.03 13.80 10.14
CA ASN A 304 -4.26 13.27 11.27
C ASN A 304 -4.09 11.75 11.20
N ASN A 305 -3.92 11.23 9.98
CA ASN A 305 -3.61 9.84 9.73
C ASN A 305 -2.09 9.64 9.60
N CYS A 306 -1.63 8.47 9.99
CA CYS A 306 -0.26 8.02 9.73
C CYS A 306 -0.26 6.68 8.99
N ALA A 307 0.80 6.45 8.23
CA ALA A 307 1.11 5.15 7.65
C ALA A 307 2.01 4.38 8.63
N VAL A 308 1.55 3.19 9.01
CA VAL A 308 2.29 2.26 9.87
C VAL A 308 2.67 1.03 9.08
N LYS A 309 3.90 0.57 9.29
CA LYS A 309 4.41 -0.70 8.79
C LYS A 309 4.46 -1.66 9.95
N LEU A 310 3.58 -2.66 9.93
CA LEU A 310 3.50 -3.65 10.99
C LEU A 310 4.68 -4.62 10.95
N ASP A 311 5.04 -5.14 12.11
CA ASP A 311 6.08 -6.16 12.25
C ASP A 311 5.74 -7.41 11.43
N ARG A 312 6.77 -8.20 11.09
CA ARG A 312 6.56 -9.39 10.25
C ARG A 312 5.64 -10.37 10.96
N SER A 313 4.51 -10.67 10.33
CA SER A 313 3.68 -11.81 10.67
C SER A 313 3.82 -12.84 9.55
N LYS A 314 4.18 -14.08 9.90
CA LYS A 314 4.30 -15.19 8.93
C LYS A 314 5.14 -14.84 7.67
N GLY A 315 6.17 -14.00 7.85
CA GLY A 315 7.12 -13.61 6.80
C GLY A 315 6.77 -12.36 5.97
N MET A 316 5.54 -11.83 6.07
CA MET A 316 5.11 -10.62 5.36
C MET A 316 4.97 -9.44 6.32
N ARG A 317 5.09 -8.22 5.81
CA ARG A 317 4.77 -6.99 6.53
C ARG A 317 3.58 -6.33 5.88
N GLU A 318 2.66 -5.86 6.70
CA GLU A 318 1.48 -5.14 6.25
C GLU A 318 1.66 -3.63 6.43
N ILE A 319 1.18 -2.87 5.45
CA ILE A 319 1.11 -1.41 5.54
C ILE A 319 -0.33 -0.98 5.77
N LYS A 320 -0.58 -0.22 6.84
CA LYS A 320 -1.90 0.30 7.18
C LYS A 320 -1.87 1.81 7.28
N ILE A 321 -2.97 2.45 6.90
CA ILE A 321 -3.25 3.83 7.27
C ILE A 321 -4.16 3.78 8.49
N VAL A 322 -3.76 4.42 9.57
CA VAL A 322 -4.54 4.50 10.80
C VAL A 322 -4.60 5.95 11.29
N PRO A 323 -5.64 6.33 12.04
CA PRO A 323 -5.62 7.58 12.80
C PRO A 323 -4.40 7.62 13.72
N ARG A 324 -3.69 8.74 13.78
CA ARG A 324 -2.47 8.88 14.59
C ARG A 324 -2.74 8.62 16.08
N SER A 325 -3.95 8.90 16.56
CA SER A 325 -4.38 8.62 17.92
C SER A 325 -4.55 7.12 18.25
N TRP A 326 -4.45 6.24 17.25
CA TRP A 326 -4.47 4.78 17.44
C TRP A 326 -3.07 4.20 17.61
N ALA A 327 -2.02 4.92 17.23
CA ALA A 327 -0.64 4.46 17.35
C ALA A 327 -0.02 5.03 18.63
N GLY A 328 0.23 4.17 19.63
CA GLY A 328 0.97 4.54 20.84
C GLY A 328 2.46 4.25 20.66
N LYS A 329 3.32 5.23 20.97
CA LYS A 329 4.77 5.02 21.00
C LYS A 329 5.10 3.95 22.04
N ARG A 330 5.77 2.87 21.63
CA ARG A 330 6.16 1.80 22.56
C ARG A 330 7.17 2.36 23.56
N LEU A 331 7.05 1.96 24.83
CA LEU A 331 8.00 2.32 25.89
C LEU A 331 8.83 1.09 26.32
N GLY A 332 10.00 1.33 26.91
CA GLY A 332 10.92 0.28 27.39
C GLY A 332 11.97 -0.14 26.36
N GLU A 333 12.79 -1.12 26.74
CA GLU A 333 13.82 -1.71 25.86
C GLU A 333 13.16 -2.42 24.67
N GLN A 334 13.59 -2.07 23.46
CA GLN A 334 12.98 -2.54 22.23
C GLN A 334 14.07 -2.93 21.24
N ASP A 335 13.89 -4.10 20.63
CA ASP A 335 14.65 -4.44 19.45
C ASP A 335 14.34 -3.43 18.34
N PRO A 336 15.37 -2.96 17.60
CA PRO A 336 15.13 -2.13 16.44
C PRO A 336 14.34 -2.93 15.39
N ASP A 337 13.56 -2.23 14.57
CA ASP A 337 12.86 -2.84 13.44
C ASP A 337 13.84 -3.64 12.56
N ASP A 338 13.46 -4.85 12.11
CA ASP A 338 14.31 -5.74 11.30
C ASP A 338 14.95 -5.05 10.07
N VAL A 339 14.32 -4.01 9.54
CA VAL A 339 14.83 -3.20 8.43
C VAL A 339 16.20 -2.61 8.77
N PHE A 340 16.43 -2.25 10.03
CA PHE A 340 17.72 -1.76 10.53
C PHE A 340 18.73 -2.87 10.80
N LEU A 341 18.29 -4.13 10.86
CA LEU A 341 19.15 -5.31 11.02
C LEU A 341 19.68 -5.86 9.70
N ILE A 342 19.21 -5.36 8.55
CA ILE A 342 19.64 -5.82 7.23
C ILE A 342 21.15 -5.60 7.06
N PRO A 343 21.96 -6.66 6.89
CA PRO A 343 23.41 -6.54 6.75
C PRO A 343 23.80 -5.68 5.55
N ARG A 344 24.78 -4.81 5.75
CA ARG A 344 25.38 -4.06 4.66
C ARG A 344 26.39 -4.95 3.93
N LYS A 345 26.24 -5.08 2.62
CA LYS A 345 27.33 -5.62 1.80
C LYS A 345 28.46 -4.59 1.83
N SER A 346 29.58 -4.93 2.46
CA SER A 346 30.81 -4.15 2.33
C SER A 346 31.16 -4.12 0.84
N LYS A 347 31.19 -2.94 0.24
CA LYS A 347 31.66 -2.77 -1.13
C LYS A 347 33.15 -3.01 -1.22
#